data_AF-A0AAN6JYD3-F1
#
_entry.id   AF-A0AAN6JYD3-F1
#
_cell.length_a   1.000
_cell.length_b   1.000
_cell.length_c   1.000
_cell.angle_alpha   90.00
_cell.angle_beta   90.00
_cell.angle_gamma   90.00
#
_symmetry.space_group_name_H-M   'P 1'
#
loop_
_entity.id
_entity.type
_entity.pdbx_description
1 polymer ?
#
loop_
_entity_poly.entity_id
_entity_poly.type
_entity_poly.pdbx_seq_one_letter_code
_entity_poly.pdbx_strand_id
1 'polypeptide(L)'
;MKLVMDLVVNHCSDQHQWFVESRKSKDNPYRDFFWWKAPKYSPEGERLPPNNWREEFSTGSAWEWDETTQEYYLHLYCKEQPDLNWENPKLRQAVYDDIMKWWLDRGCDGFRMDVINLISKVPSLPDAPIKNPGDKFQEPYKYCANGPRVHEFLQEMNREVLSMYPNLITVGETPFTHHDFDVLVPYVLPENKELQTIFQFEQQEVDGYPQLVPKDYQLSEFKEITSRWQVEMQKRGGWNSIYLENHDVARSVSRFGNDSTPEFRIATAKLLAAMQCTLSGTLYVYQGEEIAMANLPKDWPIEEYIDIASQTYYAE
;
A
#
# COMPACT_ATOMS: atom_id res chain seq x y z
N MET A 1 -2.73 -16.55 -21.28
CA MET A 1 -2.66 -15.87 -19.96
C MET A 1 -1.54 -14.85 -20.01
N LYS A 2 -1.63 -13.83 -19.16
CA LYS A 2 -0.65 -12.76 -18.99
C LYS A 2 -0.05 -12.88 -17.59
N LEU A 3 1.22 -12.55 -17.42
CA LEU A 3 1.91 -12.59 -16.13
C LEU A 3 2.25 -11.18 -15.68
N VAL A 4 1.65 -10.76 -14.57
CA VAL A 4 1.90 -9.48 -13.91
C VAL A 4 2.71 -9.75 -12.66
N MET A 5 3.77 -8.96 -12.44
CA MET A 5 4.59 -9.06 -11.24
C MET A 5 4.19 -8.01 -10.21
N ASP A 6 4.36 -8.32 -8.93
CA ASP A 6 4.26 -7.32 -7.87
C ASP A 6 5.54 -6.46 -7.86
N LEU A 7 5.38 -5.14 -7.83
CA LEU A 7 6.45 -4.15 -7.84
C LEU A 7 6.44 -3.40 -6.52
N VAL A 8 7.23 -3.88 -5.57
CA VAL A 8 7.42 -3.27 -4.25
C VAL A 8 8.64 -2.36 -4.30
N VAL A 9 8.39 -1.05 -4.45
CA VAL A 9 9.44 -0.04 -4.63
C VAL A 9 9.24 1.21 -3.79
N ASN A 10 8.28 1.21 -2.87
CA ASN A 10 8.24 2.20 -1.79
C ASN A 10 9.37 1.96 -0.77
N HIS A 11 9.66 0.71 -0.49
CA HIS A 11 10.70 0.24 0.43
C HIS A 11 11.39 -1.00 -0.15
N CYS A 12 12.49 -1.41 0.45
CA CYS A 12 13.10 -2.73 0.24
C CYS A 12 13.50 -3.33 1.58
N SER A 13 13.99 -4.58 1.59
CA SER A 13 14.52 -5.17 2.83
C SER A 13 15.76 -4.42 3.33
N ASP A 14 15.94 -4.34 4.65
CA ASP A 14 17.18 -3.91 5.31
C ASP A 14 18.37 -4.84 5.02
N GLN A 15 18.11 -6.03 4.46
CA GLN A 15 19.12 -6.96 3.96
C GLN A 15 19.47 -6.73 2.48
N HIS A 16 18.75 -5.84 1.78
CA HIS A 16 19.07 -5.50 0.41
C HIS A 16 20.43 -4.80 0.33
N GLN A 17 21.21 -5.10 -0.72
CA GLN A 17 22.56 -4.57 -0.87
C GLN A 17 22.60 -3.03 -0.79
N TRP A 18 21.60 -2.34 -1.33
CA TRP A 18 21.49 -0.89 -1.22
C TRP A 18 21.45 -0.42 0.24
N PHE A 19 20.65 -1.03 1.10
CA PHE A 19 20.57 -0.64 2.51
C PHE A 19 21.81 -1.06 3.28
N VAL A 20 22.31 -2.28 3.04
CA VAL A 20 23.55 -2.78 3.62
C VAL A 20 24.74 -1.86 3.33
N GLU A 21 24.84 -1.29 2.12
CA GLU A 21 25.85 -0.27 1.81
C GLU A 21 25.50 1.09 2.45
N SER A 22 24.26 1.54 2.33
CA SER A 22 23.79 2.83 2.84
C SER A 22 24.01 3.02 4.34
N ARG A 23 23.95 1.95 5.14
CA ARG A 23 24.10 2.00 6.59
C ARG A 23 25.54 1.94 7.08
N LYS A 24 26.53 1.70 6.21
CA LYS A 24 27.94 1.59 6.61
C LYS A 24 28.55 2.92 7.04
N SER A 25 28.16 4.01 6.38
CA SER A 25 28.69 5.35 6.67
C SER A 25 27.81 6.45 6.08
N LYS A 26 27.96 7.69 6.58
CA LYS A 26 27.21 8.86 6.11
C LYS A 26 27.67 9.39 4.75
N ASP A 27 28.85 8.97 4.28
CA ASP A 27 29.46 9.36 3.00
C ASP A 27 29.36 8.26 1.92
N ASN A 28 28.67 7.15 2.22
CA ASN A 28 28.50 6.05 1.27
C ASN A 28 27.68 6.50 0.04
N PRO A 29 28.01 6.07 -1.19
CA PRO A 29 27.25 6.42 -2.40
C PRO A 29 25.76 6.02 -2.38
N TYR A 30 25.40 5.00 -1.61
CA TYR A 30 24.02 4.56 -1.41
C TYR A 30 23.32 5.27 -0.25
N ARG A 31 23.99 6.16 0.49
CA ARG A 31 23.42 6.81 1.69
C ARG A 31 22.06 7.43 1.41
N ASP A 32 21.97 8.19 0.33
CA ASP A 32 20.76 8.91 -0.03
C ASP A 32 19.75 8.05 -0.83
N PHE A 33 19.93 6.73 -0.91
CA PHE A 33 18.88 5.83 -1.42
C PHE A 33 17.76 5.65 -0.39
N PHE A 34 17.98 6.02 0.86
CA PHE A 34 17.03 5.92 1.96
C PHE A 34 16.92 7.25 2.70
N TRP A 35 15.88 7.38 3.52
CA TRP A 35 15.66 8.55 4.35
C TRP A 35 16.40 8.44 5.68
N TRP A 36 17.57 9.07 5.77
CA TRP A 36 18.33 9.19 7.02
C TRP A 36 18.17 10.56 7.66
N LYS A 37 18.02 10.60 8.98
CA LYS A 37 17.89 11.85 9.74
C LYS A 37 18.57 11.77 11.11
N ALA A 38 19.20 12.87 11.50
CA ALA A 38 19.74 13.05 12.83
C ALA A 38 18.64 12.96 13.91
N PRO A 39 18.97 12.50 15.13
CA PRO A 39 18.03 12.49 16.24
C PRO A 39 17.63 13.92 16.64
N LYS A 40 16.42 14.05 17.18
CA LYS A 40 16.05 15.19 18.04
C LYS A 40 16.39 14.84 19.49
N TYR A 41 16.44 15.84 20.37
CA TYR A 41 16.61 15.62 21.81
C TYR A 41 15.55 16.38 22.60
N SER A 42 15.01 15.74 23.63
CA SER A 42 14.16 16.42 24.60
C SER A 42 14.98 17.42 25.43
N PRO A 43 14.33 18.38 26.14
CA PRO A 43 15.02 19.23 27.10
C PRO A 43 15.79 18.46 28.18
N GLU A 44 15.34 17.25 28.52
CA GLU A 44 15.95 16.33 29.48
C GLU A 44 17.07 15.47 28.88
N GLY A 45 17.34 15.61 27.58
CA GLY A 45 18.41 14.90 26.87
C GLY A 45 18.01 13.53 26.33
N GLU A 46 16.72 13.18 26.33
CA GLU A 46 16.24 11.93 25.73
C GLU A 46 16.38 11.99 24.21
N ARG A 47 16.90 10.92 23.59
CA ARG A 47 16.98 10.78 22.14
C ARG A 47 15.58 10.54 21.57
N LEU A 48 15.16 11.39 20.64
CA LEU A 48 13.85 11.35 20.00
C LEU A 48 14.00 11.13 18.48
N PRO A 49 13.03 10.43 17.85
CA PRO A 49 12.99 10.31 16.41
C PRO A 49 12.80 11.69 15.73
N PRO A 50 13.08 11.79 14.42
CA PRO A 50 13.01 13.03 13.67
C PRO A 50 11.61 13.68 13.63
N ASN A 51 10.55 12.89 13.74
CA ASN A 51 9.17 13.36 13.87
C ASN A 51 8.32 12.31 14.61
N ASN A 52 7.04 12.63 14.82
CA ASN A 52 6.08 11.76 15.50
C ASN A 52 5.36 10.75 14.59
N TRP A 53 5.91 10.36 13.45
CA TRP A 53 5.25 9.40 12.55
C TRP A 53 5.16 8.00 13.17
N ARG A 54 3.99 7.39 13.06
CA ARG A 54 3.71 5.99 13.43
C ARG A 54 3.95 5.07 12.24
N GLU A 55 4.51 3.90 12.46
CA GLU A 55 4.50 2.83 11.44
C GLU A 55 3.11 2.18 11.32
N GLU A 56 2.85 1.40 10.27
CA GLU A 56 1.51 0.87 10.00
C GLU A 56 1.12 -0.31 10.92
N PHE A 57 2.08 -1.16 11.31
CA PHE A 57 1.78 -2.43 11.99
C PHE A 57 1.85 -2.37 13.51
N SER A 58 2.27 -1.26 14.10
CA SER A 58 2.44 -1.11 15.56
C SER A 58 2.08 0.29 16.02
N THR A 59 2.00 0.48 17.34
CA THR A 59 1.91 1.79 17.98
C THR A 59 3.26 2.52 18.05
N GLY A 60 4.32 1.92 17.50
CA GLY A 60 5.70 2.40 17.48
C GLY A 60 6.01 3.51 16.47
N SER A 61 7.28 3.93 16.46
CA SER A 61 7.76 4.97 15.56
C SER A 61 8.03 4.42 14.17
N ALA A 62 7.77 5.21 13.12
CA ALA A 62 8.24 4.93 11.76
C ALA A 62 9.76 5.18 11.56
N TRP A 63 10.53 5.26 12.66
CA TRP A 63 11.95 5.58 12.63
C TRP A 63 12.73 4.64 13.54
N GLU A 64 13.69 3.94 12.94
CA GLU A 64 14.56 3.00 13.64
C GLU A 64 15.97 3.58 13.76
N TRP A 65 16.60 3.37 14.91
CA TRP A 65 17.91 3.93 15.22
C TRP A 65 19.04 3.03 14.73
N ASP A 66 19.96 3.58 13.95
CA ASP A 66 21.18 2.87 13.56
C ASP A 66 22.37 3.31 14.43
N GLU A 67 22.86 2.39 15.26
CA GLU A 67 23.99 2.65 16.14
C GLU A 67 25.30 2.94 15.38
N THR A 68 25.45 2.46 14.14
CA THR A 68 26.68 2.65 13.35
C THR A 68 26.85 4.11 12.94
N THR A 69 25.78 4.72 12.43
CA THR A 69 25.81 6.08 11.91
C THR A 69 25.21 7.12 12.85
N GLN A 70 24.62 6.69 13.97
CA GLN A 70 23.98 7.55 14.96
C GLN A 70 22.90 8.45 14.31
N GLU A 71 22.10 7.85 13.44
CA GLU A 71 20.95 8.46 12.76
C GLU A 71 19.79 7.49 12.73
N TYR A 72 18.59 8.03 12.52
CA TYR A 72 17.39 7.26 12.27
C TYR A 72 17.21 7.03 10.77
N TYR A 73 16.67 5.86 10.39
CA TYR A 73 16.13 5.62 9.05
C TYR A 73 14.62 5.45 9.08
N LEU A 74 13.93 5.91 8.02
CA LEU A 74 12.48 5.81 7.89
C LEU A 74 12.06 4.39 7.49
N HIS A 75 11.00 3.89 8.12
CA HIS A 75 10.24 2.71 7.71
C HIS A 75 8.75 2.98 8.01
N LEU A 76 7.92 3.08 6.97
CA LEU A 76 6.47 3.23 7.16
C LEU A 76 5.80 1.90 7.56
N TYR A 77 6.45 0.79 7.25
CA TYR A 77 6.07 -0.58 7.63
C TYR A 77 7.07 -1.11 8.67
N CYS A 78 7.35 -2.41 8.69
CA CYS A 78 8.30 -3.00 9.64
C CYS A 78 9.67 -2.33 9.56
N LYS A 79 10.43 -2.32 10.65
CA LYS A 79 11.81 -1.81 10.67
C LYS A 79 12.75 -2.49 9.66
N GLU A 80 12.45 -3.72 9.24
CA GLU A 80 13.15 -4.44 8.18
C GLU A 80 12.78 -3.96 6.76
N GLN A 81 11.88 -3.00 6.62
CA GLN A 81 11.41 -2.41 5.36
C GLN A 81 11.75 -0.91 5.26
N PRO A 82 13.05 -0.52 5.23
CA PRO A 82 13.45 0.86 5.07
C PRO A 82 12.92 1.49 3.77
N ASP A 83 12.32 2.67 3.88
CA ASP A 83 11.72 3.40 2.78
C ASP A 83 12.79 3.96 1.82
N LEU A 84 12.57 3.71 0.53
CA LEU A 84 13.40 4.25 -0.54
C LEU A 84 13.15 5.75 -0.72
N ASN A 85 14.22 6.49 -1.00
CA ASN A 85 14.19 7.92 -1.22
C ASN A 85 14.05 8.24 -2.71
N TRP A 86 12.81 8.36 -3.17
CA TRP A 86 12.48 8.73 -4.54
C TRP A 86 12.88 10.15 -4.94
N GLU A 87 13.23 11.03 -4.00
CA GLU A 87 13.82 12.33 -4.35
C GLU A 87 15.19 12.17 -5.02
N ASN A 88 15.89 11.04 -4.77
CA ASN A 88 17.18 10.74 -5.37
C ASN A 88 17.02 10.18 -6.80
N PRO A 89 17.44 10.92 -7.84
CA PRO A 89 17.32 10.45 -9.23
C PRO A 89 18.15 9.19 -9.51
N LYS A 90 19.25 8.94 -8.77
CA LYS A 90 20.03 7.71 -8.94
C LYS A 90 19.26 6.48 -8.46
N LEU A 91 18.49 6.62 -7.38
CA LEU A 91 17.60 5.55 -6.91
C LEU A 91 16.53 5.28 -7.96
N ARG A 92 15.83 6.32 -8.45
CA ARG A 92 14.77 6.13 -9.45
C ARG A 92 15.30 5.45 -10.72
N GLN A 93 16.47 5.88 -11.21
CA GLN A 93 17.13 5.23 -12.35
C GLN A 93 17.46 3.75 -12.08
N ALA A 94 17.98 3.43 -10.89
CA ALA A 94 18.25 2.04 -10.51
C ALA A 94 16.97 1.19 -10.44
N VAL A 95 15.86 1.74 -9.92
CA VAL A 95 14.56 1.07 -9.96
C VAL A 95 14.11 0.79 -11.41
N TYR A 96 14.26 1.77 -12.29
CA TYR A 96 13.87 1.63 -13.69
C TYR A 96 14.71 0.60 -14.44
N ASP A 97 16.03 0.67 -14.32
CA ASP A 97 16.96 -0.16 -15.10
C ASP A 97 17.16 -1.56 -14.50
N ASP A 98 17.41 -1.63 -13.19
CA ASP A 98 17.84 -2.87 -12.53
C ASP A 98 16.66 -3.74 -12.09
N ILE A 99 15.46 -3.16 -11.93
CA ILE A 99 14.27 -3.87 -11.47
C ILE A 99 13.23 -3.96 -12.59
N MET A 100 12.70 -2.82 -13.04
CA MET A 100 11.54 -2.84 -13.93
C MET A 100 11.90 -3.38 -15.32
N LYS A 101 12.91 -2.79 -15.99
CA LYS A 101 13.36 -3.28 -17.30
C LYS A 101 13.85 -4.73 -17.22
N TRP A 102 14.52 -5.11 -16.14
CA TRP A 102 14.95 -6.49 -15.93
C TRP A 102 13.79 -7.51 -16.01
N TRP A 103 12.65 -7.23 -15.38
CA TRP A 103 11.47 -8.10 -15.45
C TRP A 103 10.75 -8.03 -16.80
N LEU A 104 10.62 -6.83 -17.36
CA LEU A 104 9.94 -6.62 -18.64
C LEU A 104 10.70 -7.26 -19.81
N ASP A 105 12.03 -7.16 -19.83
CA ASP A 105 12.91 -7.83 -20.80
C ASP A 105 12.80 -9.37 -20.76
N ARG A 106 12.27 -9.92 -19.65
CA ARG A 106 12.01 -11.35 -19.47
C ARG A 106 10.58 -11.76 -19.82
N GLY A 107 9.77 -10.84 -20.33
CA GLY A 107 8.41 -11.11 -20.79
C GLY A 107 7.34 -10.95 -19.73
N CYS A 108 7.61 -10.20 -18.65
CA CYS A 108 6.56 -9.71 -17.76
C CYS A 108 5.55 -8.84 -18.55
N ASP A 109 4.26 -9.04 -18.33
CA ASP A 109 3.17 -8.35 -19.00
C ASP A 109 2.64 -7.13 -18.22
N GLY A 110 3.26 -6.76 -17.09
CA GLY A 110 2.81 -5.60 -16.32
C GLY A 110 3.20 -5.64 -14.85
N PHE A 111 2.76 -4.62 -14.11
CA PHE A 111 3.01 -4.52 -12.67
C PHE A 111 1.74 -4.23 -11.87
N ARG A 112 1.57 -4.95 -10.75
CA ARG A 112 0.82 -4.45 -9.59
C ARG A 112 1.82 -3.69 -8.73
N MET A 113 1.56 -2.43 -8.43
CA MET A 113 2.52 -1.54 -7.77
C MET A 113 2.10 -1.32 -6.32
N ASP A 114 2.84 -1.94 -5.41
CA ASP A 114 2.61 -1.91 -3.97
C ASP A 114 2.74 -0.49 -3.43
N VAL A 115 1.69 -0.05 -2.72
CA VAL A 115 1.55 1.26 -2.07
C VAL A 115 2.20 2.42 -2.83
N ILE A 116 1.98 2.43 -4.14
CA ILE A 116 2.72 3.29 -5.07
C ILE A 116 2.44 4.78 -4.82
N ASN A 117 1.31 5.10 -4.20
CA ASN A 117 0.99 6.46 -3.78
C ASN A 117 1.87 6.98 -2.62
N LEU A 118 2.66 6.11 -1.97
CA LEU A 118 3.53 6.46 -0.85
C LEU A 118 4.95 6.85 -1.25
N ILE A 119 5.34 6.71 -2.53
CA ILE A 119 6.72 6.93 -2.96
C ILE A 119 7.18 8.40 -2.81
N SER A 120 6.25 9.35 -2.81
CA SER A 120 6.55 10.77 -2.62
C SER A 120 6.25 11.21 -1.19
N LYS A 121 7.30 11.55 -0.44
CA LYS A 121 7.17 12.15 0.90
C LYS A 121 7.31 13.67 0.81
N VAL A 122 6.63 14.41 1.67
CA VAL A 122 6.90 15.85 1.85
C VAL A 122 8.34 16.01 2.35
N PRO A 123 9.26 16.68 1.62
CA PRO A 123 10.70 16.61 1.92
C PRO A 123 11.13 17.09 3.31
N SER A 124 10.34 17.98 3.93
CA SER A 124 10.59 18.46 5.29
C SER A 124 10.24 17.45 6.39
N LEU A 125 9.51 16.37 6.05
CA LEU A 125 9.06 15.32 6.97
C LEU A 125 8.43 15.88 8.27
N PRO A 126 7.43 16.77 8.17
CA PRO A 126 6.88 17.47 9.33
C PRO A 126 6.16 16.50 10.29
N ASP A 127 6.02 16.89 11.54
CA ASP A 127 5.19 16.15 12.51
C ASP A 127 3.75 16.01 12.00
N ALA A 128 3.26 14.77 12.03
CA ALA A 128 1.88 14.37 11.78
C ALA A 128 0.92 15.10 12.74
N PRO A 129 -0.26 15.55 12.25
CA PRO A 129 -1.28 16.13 13.13
C PRO A 129 -1.67 15.16 14.25
N ILE A 130 -1.85 15.69 15.46
CA ILE A 130 -2.32 14.90 16.60
C ILE A 130 -3.82 14.62 16.40
N LYS A 131 -4.15 13.43 15.90
CA LYS A 131 -5.53 12.94 15.78
C LYS A 131 -5.96 12.17 17.02
N ASN A 132 -5.03 11.39 17.59
CA ASN A 132 -5.25 10.57 18.78
C ASN A 132 -4.36 11.09 19.91
N PRO A 133 -4.88 11.93 20.83
CA PRO A 133 -4.05 12.53 21.89
C PRO A 133 -3.41 11.52 22.85
N GLY A 134 -3.91 10.29 22.90
CA GLY A 134 -3.34 9.21 23.71
C GLY A 134 -2.13 8.52 23.07
N ASP A 135 -1.94 8.67 21.76
CA ASP A 135 -0.90 7.95 21.01
C ASP A 135 0.38 8.80 20.93
N LYS A 136 1.53 8.21 21.27
CA LYS A 136 2.82 8.90 21.17
C LYS A 136 3.17 9.24 19.71
N PHE A 137 2.84 8.34 18.80
CA PHE A 137 3.08 8.46 17.36
C PHE A 137 1.74 8.57 16.62
N GLN A 138 1.73 9.29 15.51
CA GLN A 138 0.53 9.67 14.76
C GLN A 138 0.64 9.25 13.28
N GLU A 139 -0.50 9.03 12.65
CA GLU A 139 -0.58 8.64 11.24
C GLU A 139 0.08 9.67 10.31
N PRO A 140 1.09 9.25 9.51
CA PRO A 140 1.87 10.16 8.69
C PRO A 140 1.24 10.48 7.34
N TYR A 141 0.17 9.79 6.95
CA TYR A 141 -0.31 9.72 5.56
C TYR A 141 -0.68 11.04 4.91
N LYS A 142 -0.99 12.09 5.70
CA LYS A 142 -1.13 13.46 5.18
C LYS A 142 0.14 13.97 4.45
N TYR A 143 1.30 13.45 4.81
CA TYR A 143 2.61 13.90 4.32
C TYR A 143 3.37 12.87 3.50
N CYS A 144 2.85 11.64 3.37
CA CYS A 144 3.46 10.61 2.56
C CYS A 144 2.51 9.94 1.56
N ALA A 145 1.19 9.95 1.76
CA ALA A 145 0.25 9.45 0.77
C ALA A 145 -0.10 10.53 -0.25
N ASN A 146 0.01 10.17 -1.53
CA ASN A 146 -0.20 11.07 -2.67
C ASN A 146 0.66 12.34 -2.57
N GLY A 147 1.94 12.16 -2.19
CA GLY A 147 2.83 13.28 -1.96
C GLY A 147 3.05 14.17 -3.19
N PRO A 148 3.71 15.32 -2.99
CA PRO A 148 3.73 16.42 -3.96
C PRO A 148 4.32 16.08 -5.33
N ARG A 149 5.12 15.01 -5.42
CA ARG A 149 5.82 14.57 -6.64
C ARG A 149 5.36 13.20 -7.12
N VAL A 150 4.31 12.61 -6.55
CA VAL A 150 3.87 11.26 -6.91
C VAL A 150 3.54 11.13 -8.40
N HIS A 151 2.74 12.06 -8.94
CA HIS A 151 2.40 12.11 -10.36
C HIS A 151 3.63 12.37 -11.23
N GLU A 152 4.54 13.25 -10.79
CA GLU A 152 5.81 13.48 -11.49
C GLU A 152 6.63 12.18 -11.63
N PHE A 153 6.76 11.42 -10.54
CA PHE A 153 7.49 10.15 -10.51
C PHE A 153 6.84 9.06 -11.35
N LEU A 154 5.51 8.96 -11.34
CA LEU A 154 4.77 8.02 -12.17
C LEU A 154 4.87 8.36 -13.67
N GLN A 155 4.79 9.65 -14.02
CA GLN A 155 4.98 10.11 -15.38
C GLN A 155 6.43 9.89 -15.84
N GLU A 156 7.42 10.08 -14.97
CA GLU A 156 8.82 9.72 -15.24
C GLU A 156 8.96 8.21 -15.47
N MET A 157 8.44 7.39 -14.57
CA MET A 157 8.43 5.93 -14.71
C MET A 157 7.78 5.47 -16.03
N ASN A 158 6.70 6.12 -16.45
CA ASN A 158 6.07 5.82 -17.73
C ASN A 158 6.97 6.15 -18.92
N ARG A 159 7.54 7.36 -18.95
CA ARG A 159 8.45 7.78 -20.04
C ARG A 159 9.70 6.93 -20.13
N GLU A 160 10.31 6.60 -18.98
CA GLU A 160 11.60 5.91 -18.91
C GLU A 160 11.48 4.39 -19.03
N VAL A 161 10.29 3.83 -18.76
CA VAL A 161 10.07 2.37 -18.78
C VAL A 161 8.76 1.99 -19.46
N LEU A 162 7.62 2.27 -18.83
CA LEU A 162 6.35 1.59 -19.18
C LEU A 162 5.93 1.81 -20.63
N SER A 163 6.15 3.01 -21.17
CA SER A 163 5.82 3.36 -22.55
C SER A 163 6.71 2.67 -23.61
N MET A 164 7.86 2.12 -23.21
CA MET A 164 8.75 1.39 -24.10
C MET A 164 8.24 -0.02 -24.42
N TYR A 165 7.33 -0.55 -23.59
CA TYR A 165 6.82 -1.91 -23.71
C TYR A 165 5.33 -1.88 -24.08
N PRO A 166 4.98 -2.26 -25.32
CA PRO A 166 3.58 -2.23 -25.73
C PRO A 166 2.79 -3.34 -25.03
N ASN A 167 1.55 -3.03 -24.64
CA ASN A 167 0.58 -3.96 -24.03
C ASN A 167 0.83 -4.35 -22.56
N LEU A 168 1.51 -3.51 -21.79
CA LEU A 168 1.55 -3.71 -20.33
C LEU A 168 0.20 -3.40 -19.68
N ILE A 169 -0.04 -4.06 -18.54
CA ILE A 169 -1.02 -3.63 -17.54
C ILE A 169 -0.32 -3.03 -16.32
N THR A 170 -0.78 -1.88 -15.84
CA THR A 170 -0.34 -1.28 -14.59
C THR A 170 -1.53 -1.02 -13.68
N VAL A 171 -1.45 -1.57 -12.46
CA VAL A 171 -2.40 -1.32 -11.39
C VAL A 171 -1.66 -0.83 -10.16
N GLY A 172 -2.02 0.35 -9.67
CA GLY A 172 -1.44 0.91 -8.45
C GLY A 172 -2.27 0.59 -7.23
N GLU A 173 -1.66 0.16 -6.14
CA GLU A 173 -2.30 0.13 -4.84
C GLU A 173 -2.20 1.52 -4.19
N THR A 174 -3.35 2.11 -3.81
CA THR A 174 -3.41 3.48 -3.29
C THR A 174 -4.14 3.54 -1.94
N PRO A 175 -3.58 2.94 -0.87
CA PRO A 175 -4.19 2.99 0.47
C PRO A 175 -4.12 4.39 1.07
N PHE A 176 -4.79 4.60 2.20
CA PHE A 176 -4.84 5.87 2.94
C PHE A 176 -5.35 7.06 2.13
N THR A 177 -5.91 6.77 0.96
CA THR A 177 -6.56 7.70 0.08
C THR A 177 -8.02 7.33 0.15
N HIS A 178 -8.78 8.18 0.81
CA HIS A 178 -10.21 7.97 1.05
C HIS A 178 -10.99 8.15 -0.26
N HIS A 179 -12.27 8.49 -0.22
CA HIS A 179 -13.15 8.72 -1.39
C HIS A 179 -12.82 9.97 -2.23
N ASP A 180 -11.58 10.45 -2.20
CA ASP A 180 -11.17 11.65 -2.92
C ASP A 180 -10.86 11.34 -4.40
N PHE A 181 -11.89 11.46 -5.23
CA PHE A 181 -11.76 11.28 -6.68
C PHE A 181 -10.87 12.33 -7.35
N ASP A 182 -10.70 13.51 -6.77
CA ASP A 182 -9.81 14.54 -7.33
C ASP A 182 -8.33 14.15 -7.13
N VAL A 183 -8.05 13.31 -6.13
CA VAL A 183 -6.72 12.71 -5.90
C VAL A 183 -6.55 11.40 -6.69
N LEU A 184 -7.56 10.54 -6.70
CA LEU A 184 -7.41 9.17 -7.20
C LEU A 184 -7.60 9.02 -8.72
N VAL A 185 -8.51 9.77 -9.33
CA VAL A 185 -8.73 9.66 -10.78
C VAL A 185 -7.51 10.09 -11.60
N PRO A 186 -6.76 11.15 -11.25
CA PRO A 186 -5.55 11.53 -11.99
C PRO A 186 -4.53 10.40 -12.23
N TYR A 187 -4.42 9.43 -11.32
CA TYR A 187 -3.54 8.27 -11.50
C TYR A 187 -3.88 7.43 -12.74
N VAL A 188 -5.14 7.43 -13.16
CA VAL A 188 -5.68 6.51 -14.18
C VAL A 188 -6.25 7.23 -15.40
N LEU A 189 -6.05 8.55 -15.50
CA LEU A 189 -6.42 9.32 -16.68
C LEU A 189 -5.45 9.00 -17.83
N PRO A 190 -5.93 8.57 -19.01
CA PRO A 190 -5.07 8.24 -20.14
C PRO A 190 -4.13 9.38 -20.56
N GLU A 191 -4.57 10.64 -20.45
CA GLU A 191 -3.80 11.84 -20.77
C GLU A 191 -2.61 12.07 -19.83
N ASN A 192 -2.71 11.62 -18.57
CA ASN A 192 -1.64 11.77 -17.59
C ASN A 192 -0.51 10.77 -17.83
N LYS A 193 -0.77 9.66 -18.54
CA LYS A 193 0.22 8.62 -18.85
C LYS A 193 0.91 8.08 -17.59
N GLU A 194 0.11 7.77 -16.58
CA GLU A 194 0.57 7.21 -15.32
C GLU A 194 0.23 5.72 -15.26
N LEU A 195 -0.86 5.36 -14.59
CA LEU A 195 -1.34 3.99 -14.42
C LEU A 195 -2.60 3.76 -15.26
N GLN A 196 -2.99 2.49 -15.44
CA GLN A 196 -4.24 2.16 -16.12
C GLN A 196 -5.40 1.98 -15.15
N THR A 197 -5.13 1.40 -13.98
CA THR A 197 -6.14 1.18 -12.93
C THR A 197 -5.50 1.38 -11.54
N ILE A 198 -6.35 1.51 -10.52
CA ILE A 198 -5.91 1.53 -9.12
C ILE A 198 -6.75 0.58 -8.27
N PHE A 199 -6.18 0.11 -7.16
CA PHE A 199 -6.92 -0.45 -6.03
C PHE A 199 -7.17 0.66 -5.01
N GLN A 200 -8.44 1.04 -4.90
CA GLN A 200 -8.96 1.86 -3.80
C GLN A 200 -9.40 0.96 -2.64
N PHE A 201 -9.33 1.48 -1.41
CA PHE A 201 -9.56 0.71 -0.18
C PHE A 201 -10.85 1.06 0.55
N GLU A 202 -11.60 2.06 0.10
CA GLU A 202 -12.83 2.50 0.79
C GLU A 202 -13.84 1.36 0.97
N GLN A 203 -14.02 0.52 -0.05
CA GLN A 203 -14.89 -0.66 0.07
C GLN A 203 -14.35 -1.70 1.06
N GLN A 204 -13.02 -1.80 1.17
CA GLN A 204 -12.31 -2.68 2.10
C GLN A 204 -12.20 -2.09 3.51
N GLU A 205 -12.68 -0.86 3.73
CA GLU A 205 -12.66 -0.19 5.04
C GLU A 205 -14.09 0.08 5.55
N VAL A 206 -15.11 -0.40 4.81
CA VAL A 206 -16.52 -0.20 5.12
C VAL A 206 -16.89 -0.73 6.50
N ASP A 207 -16.24 -1.79 6.95
CA ASP A 207 -16.42 -2.46 8.24
C ASP A 207 -15.22 -2.26 9.18
N GLY A 208 -14.39 -1.24 8.95
CA GLY A 208 -13.40 -0.77 9.92
C GLY A 208 -12.04 -0.45 9.31
N TYR A 209 -11.40 0.58 9.87
CA TYR A 209 -9.97 0.86 9.69
C TYR A 209 -9.41 1.38 11.04
N PRO A 210 -8.27 0.85 11.55
CA PRO A 210 -7.50 -0.29 11.03
C PRO A 210 -8.34 -1.57 10.92
N GLN A 211 -8.02 -2.47 9.98
CA GLN A 211 -8.85 -3.65 9.66
C GLN A 211 -9.03 -4.63 10.84
N LEU A 212 -8.12 -4.61 11.80
CA LEU A 212 -8.18 -5.41 13.04
C LEU A 212 -9.14 -4.82 14.10
N VAL A 213 -9.69 -3.63 13.84
CA VAL A 213 -10.70 -2.97 14.70
C VAL A 213 -12.03 -2.92 13.92
N PRO A 214 -12.81 -4.01 13.94
CA PRO A 214 -14.04 -4.09 13.15
C PRO A 214 -15.12 -3.15 13.68
N LYS A 215 -15.94 -2.62 12.77
CA LYS A 215 -17.18 -1.90 13.04
C LYS A 215 -18.32 -2.54 12.22
N ASP A 216 -19.53 -2.44 12.75
CA ASP A 216 -20.72 -2.79 11.97
C ASP A 216 -20.92 -1.79 10.83
N TYR A 217 -21.43 -2.28 9.71
CA TYR A 217 -21.78 -1.46 8.55
C TYR A 217 -23.17 -1.85 8.01
N GLN A 218 -23.77 -0.96 7.23
CA GLN A 218 -25.04 -1.25 6.56
C GLN A 218 -24.81 -1.65 5.10
N LEU A 219 -25.57 -2.60 4.58
CA LEU A 219 -25.52 -2.97 3.16
C LEU A 219 -25.72 -1.76 2.23
N SER A 220 -26.48 -0.75 2.65
CA SER A 220 -26.64 0.50 1.89
C SER A 220 -25.33 1.26 1.72
N GLU A 221 -24.45 1.26 2.73
CA GLU A 221 -23.14 1.91 2.68
C GLU A 221 -22.23 1.22 1.66
N PHE A 222 -22.15 -0.12 1.71
CA PHE A 222 -21.40 -0.91 0.72
C PHE A 222 -21.90 -0.66 -0.71
N LYS A 223 -23.23 -0.62 -0.91
CA LYS A 223 -23.85 -0.34 -2.21
C LYS A 223 -23.58 1.09 -2.68
N GLU A 224 -23.61 2.06 -1.78
CA GLU A 224 -23.32 3.46 -2.08
C GLU A 224 -21.87 3.62 -2.54
N ILE A 225 -20.92 3.06 -1.79
CA ILE A 225 -19.49 3.05 -2.15
C ILE A 225 -19.32 2.42 -3.54
N THR A 226 -19.84 1.20 -3.74
CA THR A 226 -19.72 0.48 -5.03
C THR A 226 -20.30 1.31 -6.17
N SER A 227 -21.52 1.86 -6.00
CA SER A 227 -22.19 2.63 -7.05
C SER A 227 -21.46 3.93 -7.35
N ARG A 228 -20.94 4.62 -6.33
CA ARG A 228 -20.20 5.87 -6.49
C ARG A 228 -18.90 5.64 -7.27
N TRP A 229 -18.14 4.59 -6.95
CA TRP A 229 -16.93 4.23 -7.69
C TRP A 229 -17.22 3.86 -9.15
N GLN A 230 -18.31 3.14 -9.42
CA GLN A 230 -18.71 2.81 -10.79
C GLN A 230 -19.06 4.07 -11.60
N VAL A 231 -19.82 5.00 -11.02
CA VAL A 231 -20.30 6.20 -11.71
C VAL A 231 -19.19 7.24 -11.85
N GLU A 232 -18.53 7.62 -10.76
CA GLU A 232 -17.59 8.75 -10.75
C GLU A 232 -16.30 8.42 -11.49
N MET A 233 -15.77 7.20 -11.38
CA MET A 233 -14.58 6.79 -12.14
C MET A 233 -14.83 6.88 -13.65
N GLN A 234 -15.95 6.29 -14.13
CA GLN A 234 -16.29 6.30 -15.55
C GLN A 234 -16.57 7.72 -16.06
N LYS A 235 -17.36 8.51 -15.31
CA LYS A 235 -17.71 9.89 -15.66
C LYS A 235 -16.49 10.79 -15.80
N ARG A 236 -15.44 10.53 -15.01
CA ARG A 236 -14.20 11.30 -15.02
C ARG A 236 -13.14 10.74 -15.97
N GLY A 237 -13.41 9.64 -16.67
CA GLY A 237 -12.53 9.08 -17.70
C GLY A 237 -11.50 8.07 -17.21
N GLY A 238 -11.58 7.62 -15.96
CA GLY A 238 -10.71 6.57 -15.42
C GLY A 238 -11.25 5.15 -15.63
N TRP A 239 -10.50 4.16 -15.14
CA TRP A 239 -10.88 2.74 -15.20
C TRP A 239 -10.77 2.06 -13.83
N ASN A 240 -11.81 1.32 -13.44
CA ASN A 240 -11.89 0.67 -12.13
C ASN A 240 -11.14 -0.67 -12.08
N SER A 241 -10.65 -1.02 -10.89
CA SER A 241 -10.35 -2.39 -10.50
C SER A 241 -11.50 -2.95 -9.67
N ILE A 242 -12.00 -4.14 -10.01
CA ILE A 242 -13.10 -4.81 -9.31
C ILE A 242 -12.53 -5.98 -8.53
N TYR A 243 -12.64 -5.93 -7.21
CA TYR A 243 -12.11 -6.97 -6.32
C TYR A 243 -12.87 -6.98 -5.00
N LEU A 244 -12.88 -8.14 -4.34
CA LEU A 244 -13.32 -8.29 -2.95
C LEU A 244 -12.22 -8.86 -2.07
N GLU A 245 -11.35 -9.69 -2.63
CA GLU A 245 -10.28 -10.37 -1.91
C GLU A 245 -8.91 -10.04 -2.51
N ASN A 246 -7.90 -10.07 -1.65
CA ASN A 246 -6.48 -10.08 -1.97
C ASN A 246 -5.74 -10.75 -0.80
N HIS A 247 -4.42 -10.60 -0.72
CA HIS A 247 -3.63 -11.22 0.35
C HIS A 247 -3.70 -10.50 1.69
N ASP A 248 -4.21 -9.27 1.73
CA ASP A 248 -4.26 -8.41 2.93
C ASP A 248 -5.64 -8.38 3.60
N VAL A 249 -6.69 -8.89 2.94
CA VAL A 249 -8.07 -8.82 3.47
C VAL A 249 -8.68 -10.19 3.75
N ALA A 250 -9.63 -10.21 4.69
CA ALA A 250 -10.40 -11.40 5.04
C ALA A 250 -11.28 -11.90 3.88
N ARG A 251 -11.70 -13.16 3.94
CA ARG A 251 -12.52 -13.82 2.91
C ARG A 251 -13.89 -13.15 2.78
N SER A 252 -14.26 -12.83 1.54
CA SER A 252 -15.46 -12.06 1.20
C SER A 252 -16.75 -12.77 1.63
N VAL A 253 -16.81 -14.09 1.55
CA VAL A 253 -17.98 -14.88 1.94
C VAL A 253 -18.26 -14.82 3.45
N SER A 254 -17.20 -14.74 4.27
CA SER A 254 -17.29 -14.62 5.73
C SER A 254 -17.54 -13.17 6.15
N ARG A 255 -17.08 -12.22 5.35
CA ARG A 255 -17.09 -10.79 5.69
C ARG A 255 -18.34 -10.05 5.21
N PHE A 256 -18.75 -10.28 3.96
CA PHE A 256 -19.83 -9.52 3.30
C PHE A 256 -21.12 -10.33 3.09
N GLY A 257 -21.19 -11.53 3.64
CA GLY A 257 -22.37 -12.38 3.51
C GLY A 257 -22.54 -13.34 4.68
N ASN A 258 -22.79 -14.60 4.38
CA ASN A 258 -23.08 -15.60 5.39
C ASN A 258 -22.43 -16.93 5.02
N ASP A 259 -21.49 -17.38 5.86
CA ASP A 259 -20.79 -18.65 5.75
C ASP A 259 -21.16 -19.66 6.85
N SER A 260 -22.21 -19.38 7.65
CA SER A 260 -22.62 -20.20 8.80
C SER A 260 -23.04 -21.63 8.43
N THR A 261 -23.48 -21.86 7.18
CA THR A 261 -23.77 -23.17 6.64
C THR A 261 -23.17 -23.33 5.24
N PRO A 262 -22.90 -24.56 4.77
CA PRO A 262 -22.44 -24.78 3.40
C PRO A 262 -23.39 -24.22 2.33
N GLU A 263 -24.70 -24.27 2.57
CA GLU A 263 -25.72 -23.73 1.66
C GLU A 263 -25.63 -22.20 1.54
N PHE A 264 -25.57 -21.49 2.68
CA PHE A 264 -25.43 -20.04 2.66
C PHE A 264 -24.08 -19.60 2.10
N ARG A 265 -23.00 -20.32 2.39
CA ARG A 265 -21.67 -20.02 1.83
C ARG A 265 -21.67 -20.08 0.31
N ILE A 266 -22.27 -21.12 -0.27
CA ILE A 266 -22.38 -21.28 -1.74
C ILE A 266 -23.27 -20.19 -2.33
N ALA A 267 -24.42 -19.88 -1.71
CA ALA A 267 -25.31 -18.83 -2.17
C ALA A 267 -24.64 -17.44 -2.13
N THR A 268 -23.94 -17.14 -1.03
CA THR A 268 -23.16 -15.91 -0.86
C THR A 268 -22.08 -15.78 -1.92
N ALA A 269 -21.25 -16.81 -2.12
CA ALA A 269 -20.18 -16.78 -3.11
C ALA A 269 -20.71 -16.49 -4.52
N LYS A 270 -21.82 -17.12 -4.91
CA LYS A 270 -22.46 -16.88 -6.22
C LYS A 270 -23.03 -15.47 -6.33
N LEU A 271 -23.59 -14.92 -5.26
CA LEU A 271 -24.11 -13.55 -5.22
C LEU A 271 -22.98 -12.53 -5.42
N LEU A 272 -21.88 -12.68 -4.67
CA LEU A 272 -20.72 -11.80 -4.75
C LEU A 272 -20.04 -11.90 -6.13
N ALA A 273 -19.87 -13.10 -6.66
CA ALA A 273 -19.34 -13.30 -8.01
C ALA A 273 -20.23 -12.68 -9.10
N ALA A 274 -21.56 -12.81 -8.98
CA ALA A 274 -22.50 -12.19 -9.91
C ALA A 274 -22.41 -10.66 -9.85
N MET A 275 -22.26 -10.09 -8.66
CA MET A 275 -22.01 -8.66 -8.48
C MET A 275 -20.72 -8.25 -9.19
N GLN A 276 -19.57 -8.83 -8.82
CA GLN A 276 -18.27 -8.48 -9.40
C GLN A 276 -18.23 -8.60 -10.94
N CYS A 277 -18.77 -9.69 -11.50
CA CYS A 277 -18.80 -9.92 -12.95
C CYS A 277 -19.72 -8.96 -13.73
N THR A 278 -20.60 -8.22 -13.06
CA THR A 278 -21.52 -7.26 -13.70
C THR A 278 -21.11 -5.80 -13.52
N LEU A 279 -20.04 -5.53 -12.76
CA LEU A 279 -19.45 -4.19 -12.63
C LEU A 279 -18.52 -3.87 -13.82
N SER A 280 -18.40 -2.58 -14.14
CA SER A 280 -17.46 -2.06 -15.14
C SER A 280 -16.08 -1.85 -14.52
N GLY A 281 -15.08 -2.56 -15.04
CA GLY A 281 -13.68 -2.47 -14.65
C GLY A 281 -12.91 -3.75 -14.95
N THR A 282 -11.67 -3.82 -14.49
CA THR A 282 -10.83 -5.02 -14.55
C THR A 282 -11.12 -5.89 -13.32
N LEU A 283 -11.64 -7.11 -13.53
CA LEU A 283 -11.94 -8.06 -12.47
C LEU A 283 -10.68 -8.77 -11.96
N TYR A 284 -10.50 -8.79 -10.65
CA TYR A 284 -9.51 -9.57 -9.93
C TYR A 284 -10.22 -10.61 -9.06
N VAL A 285 -9.71 -11.84 -9.09
CA VAL A 285 -10.19 -12.97 -8.28
C VAL A 285 -8.98 -13.52 -7.52
N TYR A 286 -9.07 -13.60 -6.21
CA TYR A 286 -7.98 -14.09 -5.37
C TYR A 286 -8.03 -15.60 -5.19
N GLN A 287 -6.88 -16.25 -4.98
CA GLN A 287 -6.82 -17.70 -4.80
C GLN A 287 -7.68 -18.16 -3.62
N GLY A 288 -8.66 -19.02 -3.89
CA GLY A 288 -9.62 -19.51 -2.91
C GLY A 288 -10.99 -18.84 -3.00
N GLU A 289 -11.09 -17.65 -3.57
CA GLU A 289 -12.35 -16.94 -3.78
C GLU A 289 -13.26 -17.77 -4.72
N GLU A 290 -12.68 -18.36 -5.77
CA GLU A 290 -13.37 -19.15 -6.79
C GLU A 290 -13.96 -20.47 -6.26
N ILE A 291 -13.48 -20.93 -5.10
CA ILE A 291 -13.97 -22.13 -4.40
C ILE A 291 -14.68 -21.77 -3.09
N ALA A 292 -15.03 -20.50 -2.88
CA ALA A 292 -15.73 -19.99 -1.70
C ALA A 292 -14.99 -20.32 -0.38
N MET A 293 -13.67 -20.14 -0.34
CA MET A 293 -12.90 -20.24 0.90
C MET A 293 -13.45 -19.26 1.93
N ALA A 294 -13.70 -19.75 3.15
CA ALA A 294 -14.12 -18.96 4.30
C ALA A 294 -12.91 -18.61 5.17
N ASN A 295 -13.11 -17.68 6.11
CA ASN A 295 -12.12 -17.33 7.11
C ASN A 295 -11.65 -18.53 7.92
N LEU A 296 -10.47 -18.38 8.52
CA LEU A 296 -9.94 -19.33 9.48
C LEU A 296 -10.93 -19.54 10.64
N PRO A 297 -10.94 -20.73 11.27
CA PRO A 297 -11.79 -20.99 12.43
C PRO A 297 -11.51 -20.01 13.59
N LYS A 298 -12.58 -19.55 14.25
CA LYS A 298 -12.48 -18.55 15.35
C LYS A 298 -11.81 -19.07 16.61
N ASP A 299 -11.67 -20.39 16.75
CA ASP A 299 -11.05 -21.06 17.88
C ASP A 299 -9.55 -21.31 17.69
N TRP A 300 -8.98 -20.89 16.56
CA TRP A 300 -7.53 -20.91 16.36
C TRP A 300 -6.84 -19.94 17.34
N PRO A 301 -5.82 -20.39 18.06
CA PRO A 301 -5.11 -19.55 19.00
C PRO A 301 -4.17 -18.59 18.23
N ILE A 302 -3.75 -17.49 18.88
CA ILE A 302 -2.96 -16.43 18.23
C ILE A 302 -1.67 -16.97 17.62
N GLU A 303 -1.06 -18.01 18.20
CA GLU A 303 0.20 -18.59 17.74
C GLU A 303 0.11 -19.23 16.34
N GLU A 304 -1.10 -19.54 15.85
CA GLU A 304 -1.32 -20.02 14.48
C GLU A 304 -1.36 -18.88 13.45
N TYR A 305 -1.47 -17.63 13.89
CA TYR A 305 -1.42 -16.45 13.01
C TYR A 305 0.04 -16.08 12.77
N ILE A 306 0.55 -16.29 11.57
CA ILE A 306 1.97 -16.00 11.26
C ILE A 306 2.21 -14.57 10.77
N ASP A 307 1.14 -13.81 10.56
CA ASP A 307 1.20 -12.43 10.07
C ASP A 307 1.75 -11.48 11.14
N ILE A 308 2.70 -10.64 10.73
CA ILE A 308 3.36 -9.68 11.61
C ILE A 308 2.38 -8.60 12.11
N ALA A 309 1.42 -8.17 11.30
CA ALA A 309 0.45 -7.16 11.73
C ALA A 309 -0.47 -7.73 12.81
N SER A 310 -0.95 -8.96 12.61
CA SER A 310 -1.78 -9.69 13.58
C SER A 310 -1.04 -9.97 14.89
N GLN A 311 0.20 -10.47 14.82
CA GLN A 311 1.03 -10.75 16.00
C GLN A 311 1.36 -9.49 16.78
N THR A 312 1.74 -8.42 16.09
CA THR A 312 2.08 -7.14 16.72
C THR A 312 0.86 -6.52 17.38
N TYR A 313 -0.28 -6.48 16.69
CA TYR A 313 -1.53 -5.94 17.25
C TYR A 313 -1.99 -6.71 18.50
N TYR A 314 -1.84 -8.03 18.54
CA TYR A 314 -2.23 -8.82 19.71
C TYR A 314 -1.29 -8.61 20.92
N ALA A 315 -0.02 -8.30 20.66
CA ALA A 315 0.99 -8.13 21.70
C ALA A 315 0.92 -6.76 22.40
N GLU A 316 0.30 -5.76 21.77
CA GLU A 316 0.16 -4.37 22.25
C GLU A 316 -1.18 -4.12 22.94
#